data_AF-A0A357QPB1-F1
#
_entry.id   AF-A0A357QPB1-F1
#
_cell.length_a   1.000
_cell.length_b   1.000
_cell.length_c   1.000
_cell.angle_alpha   90.00
_cell.angle_beta   90.00
_cell.angle_gamma   90.00
#
_symmetry.space_group_name_H-M   'P 1'
#
loop_
_entity.id
_entity.type
_entity.pdbx_description
1 polymer ?
#
loop_
_entity_poly.entity_id
_entity_poly.type
_entity_poly.pdbx_seq_one_letter_code
_entity_poly.pdbx_strand_id
1 'polypeptide(L)'
;MTSKKNIMQQTDLYLDLEWFFTQELFLVGYAYSITDHGQLYDETLTIENILTILQPVDGYIYFYGPDIGMLEKCTGLDIRNNYRCVNLLKVFRQIMPGMESYRLSSFEDMFEIKRTQRQYKTNIFKLMEDWRNPYKKQNVLKYNLEDVVNLVRLKREIFEVYGVGEGWLEGVVW
;
A
#
# COMPACT_ATOMS: atom_id res chain seq x y z
N MET A 1 5.04 -27.62 -30.53
CA MET A 1 5.85 -26.47 -30.10
C MET A 1 4.90 -25.34 -29.76
N THR A 2 4.44 -25.28 -28.52
CA THR A 2 3.56 -24.19 -28.05
C THR A 2 4.45 -23.01 -27.69
N SER A 3 4.41 -21.97 -28.50
CA SER A 3 5.06 -20.70 -28.21
C SER A 3 4.57 -20.20 -26.85
N LYS A 4 5.43 -20.23 -25.83
CA LYS A 4 5.18 -19.52 -24.58
C LYS A 4 5.03 -18.05 -24.95
N LYS A 5 3.79 -17.55 -24.93
CA LYS A 5 3.53 -16.10 -24.97
C LYS A 5 4.36 -15.52 -23.82
N ASN A 6 5.35 -14.70 -24.14
CA ASN A 6 5.99 -13.84 -23.14
C ASN A 6 4.88 -12.89 -22.67
N ILE A 7 4.21 -13.27 -21.59
CA ILE A 7 3.31 -12.36 -20.89
C ILE A 7 4.25 -11.33 -20.27
N MET A 8 4.30 -10.12 -20.83
CA MET A 8 4.96 -9.01 -20.14
C MET A 8 4.27 -8.88 -18.80
N GLN A 9 5.05 -9.04 -17.73
CA GLN A 9 4.54 -8.90 -16.37
C GLN A 9 4.20 -7.42 -16.17
N GLN A 10 2.94 -7.14 -15.87
CA GLN A 10 2.50 -5.78 -15.55
C GLN A 10 3.22 -5.27 -14.29
N THR A 11 3.43 -3.97 -14.23
CA THR A 11 4.03 -3.24 -13.12
C THR A 11 2.91 -2.76 -12.20
N ASP A 12 2.70 -3.52 -11.14
CA ASP A 12 1.82 -3.16 -10.03
C ASP A 12 2.53 -2.16 -9.09
N LEU A 13 1.78 -1.26 -8.47
CA LEU A 13 2.26 -0.35 -7.43
C LEU A 13 1.49 -0.59 -6.14
N TYR A 14 2.16 -0.56 -5.00
CA TYR A 14 1.57 -0.68 -3.67
C TYR A 14 1.86 0.61 -2.92
N LEU A 15 0.85 1.17 -2.24
CA LEU A 15 0.97 2.43 -1.51
C LEU A 15 0.44 2.30 -0.07
N ASP A 16 1.14 2.97 0.85
CA ASP A 16 0.69 3.26 2.21
C ASP A 16 1.13 4.69 2.57
N LEU A 17 0.22 5.48 3.12
CA LEU A 17 0.45 6.90 3.39
C LEU A 17 0.34 7.21 4.88
N GLU A 18 1.08 8.23 5.31
CA GLU A 18 0.89 8.82 6.63
C GLU A 18 0.66 10.33 6.50
N TRP A 19 -0.38 10.81 7.18
CA TRP A 19 -0.83 12.20 7.13
C TRP A 19 -1.20 12.72 8.51
N PHE A 20 -1.06 14.03 8.70
CA PHE A 20 -1.47 14.70 9.94
C PHE A 20 -2.99 14.86 10.03
N PHE A 21 -3.53 15.17 11.21
CA PHE A 21 -4.95 15.50 11.35
C PHE A 21 -5.40 16.69 10.50
N THR A 22 -4.47 17.59 10.16
CA THR A 22 -4.65 18.69 9.19
C THR A 22 -4.80 18.22 7.75
N GLN A 23 -4.70 16.90 7.51
CA GLN A 23 -4.71 16.26 6.19
C GLN A 23 -3.55 16.71 5.31
N GLU A 24 -2.42 17.01 5.96
CA GLU A 24 -1.15 17.23 5.29
C GLU A 24 -0.38 15.91 5.27
N LEU A 25 -0.04 15.46 4.06
CA LEU A 25 0.76 14.27 3.80
C LEU A 25 2.21 14.54 4.23
N PHE A 26 2.81 13.63 5.00
CA PHE A 26 4.22 13.76 5.39
C PHE A 26 5.08 12.53 5.05
N LEU A 27 4.46 11.43 4.64
CA LEU A 27 5.16 10.21 4.23
C LEU A 27 4.32 9.43 3.22
N VAL A 28 4.96 9.01 2.13
CA VAL A 28 4.43 8.07 1.13
C VAL A 28 5.37 6.87 1.11
N GLY A 29 4.89 5.69 1.49
CA GLY A 29 5.55 4.42 1.23
C GLY A 29 5.08 3.84 -0.10
N TYR A 30 6.01 3.32 -0.90
CA TYR A 30 5.69 2.69 -2.17
C TYR A 30 6.49 1.40 -2.40
N ALA A 31 5.90 0.45 -3.13
CA ALA A 31 6.61 -0.74 -3.60
C ALA A 31 6.10 -1.17 -4.98
N TYR A 32 7.00 -1.65 -5.83
CA TYR A 32 6.68 -2.43 -7.02
C TYR A 32 6.88 -3.93 -6.76
N SER A 33 7.78 -4.26 -5.82
CA SER A 33 8.02 -5.62 -5.36
C SER A 33 8.58 -5.63 -3.93
N ILE A 34 8.84 -6.83 -3.38
CA ILE A 34 9.48 -6.98 -2.06
C ILE A 34 10.91 -6.40 -2.05
N THR A 35 11.58 -6.28 -3.21
CA THR A 35 12.96 -5.79 -3.33
C THR A 35 13.06 -4.44 -4.02
N ASP A 36 11.96 -3.94 -4.57
CA ASP A 36 11.87 -2.66 -5.26
C ASP A 36 10.79 -1.83 -4.59
N HIS A 37 11.23 -1.00 -3.65
CA HIS A 37 10.39 -0.21 -2.77
C HIS A 37 11.15 1.02 -2.26
N GLY A 38 10.41 2.02 -1.83
CA GLY A 38 10.98 3.24 -1.29
C GLY A 38 9.97 4.06 -0.51
N GLN A 39 10.41 5.24 -0.12
CA GLN A 39 9.58 6.20 0.62
C GLN A 39 9.86 7.62 0.12
N LEU A 40 8.83 8.45 0.06
CA LEU A 40 8.94 9.89 -0.15
C LEU A 40 8.55 10.60 1.14
N TYR A 41 9.47 11.42 1.65
CA TYR A 41 9.29 12.22 2.86
C TYR A 41 10.22 13.45 2.86
N ASP A 42 9.94 14.41 3.73
CA ASP A 42 10.68 15.68 3.80
C ASP A 42 10.85 16.32 2.41
N GLU A 43 12.07 16.68 2.00
CA GLU A 43 12.37 17.28 0.70
C GLU A 43 12.07 16.39 -0.51
N THR A 44 11.94 15.08 -0.31
CA THR A 44 11.64 14.14 -1.40
C THR A 44 10.14 14.00 -1.64
N LEU A 45 9.30 14.46 -0.72
CA LEU A 45 7.84 14.42 -0.87
C LEU A 45 7.36 15.60 -1.74
N THR A 46 7.58 15.47 -3.05
CA THR A 46 7.13 16.45 -4.05
C THR A 46 6.17 15.82 -5.05
N ILE A 47 5.40 16.65 -5.74
CA ILE A 47 4.49 16.19 -6.80
C ILE A 47 5.26 15.49 -7.91
N GLU A 48 6.44 16.00 -8.29
CA GLU A 48 7.29 15.41 -9.34
C GLU A 48 7.76 14.00 -8.98
N ASN A 49 8.16 13.79 -7.72
CA ASN A 49 8.56 12.46 -7.25
C ASN A 49 7.36 11.52 -7.12
N ILE A 50 6.19 12.02 -6.74
CA ILE A 50 4.93 11.24 -6.76
C ILE A 50 4.57 10.84 -8.19
N LEU A 51 4.70 11.73 -9.16
CA LEU A 51 4.48 11.39 -10.58
C LEU A 51 5.51 10.38 -11.08
N THR A 52 6.76 10.45 -10.61
CA THR A 52 7.82 9.50 -10.96
C THR A 52 7.48 8.08 -10.49
N ILE A 53 6.89 7.92 -9.30
CA ILE A 53 6.46 6.58 -8.83
C ILE A 53 5.18 6.06 -9.51
N LEU A 54 4.38 6.96 -10.11
CA LEU A 54 3.18 6.57 -10.85
C LEU A 54 3.48 6.23 -12.32
N GLN A 55 4.51 6.85 -12.90
CA GLN A 55 4.85 6.74 -14.32
C GLN A 55 5.03 5.30 -14.84
N PRO A 56 5.72 4.36 -14.15
CA PRO A 56 5.93 3.02 -14.69
C PRO A 56 4.73 2.09 -14.53
N VAL A 57 3.64 2.54 -13.88
CA VAL A 57 2.49 1.70 -13.55
C VAL A 57 1.63 1.45 -14.79
N ASP A 58 1.73 0.24 -15.33
CA ASP A 58 0.81 -0.30 -16.34
C ASP A 58 -0.10 -1.43 -15.78
N GLY A 59 0.05 -1.78 -14.50
CA GLY A 59 -0.73 -2.76 -13.75
C GLY A 59 -1.85 -2.16 -12.91
N TYR A 60 -1.93 -2.57 -11.65
CA TYR A 60 -2.84 -2.05 -10.63
C TYR A 60 -2.09 -1.27 -9.55
N ILE A 61 -2.73 -0.25 -8.98
CA ILE A 61 -2.31 0.38 -7.73
C ILE A 61 -3.10 -0.24 -6.57
N TYR A 62 -2.42 -0.96 -5.69
CA TYR A 62 -2.99 -1.56 -4.49
C TYR A 62 -2.72 -0.67 -3.27
N PHE A 63 -3.71 -0.59 -2.39
CA PHE A 63 -3.63 0.18 -1.15
C PHE A 63 -4.55 -0.42 -0.08
N TYR A 64 -4.36 -0.01 1.17
CA TYR A 64 -5.06 -0.60 2.32
C TYR A 64 -5.74 0.45 3.21
N GLY A 65 -6.87 0.96 2.72
CA GLY A 65 -7.64 1.96 3.45
C GLY A 65 -8.04 3.15 2.57
N PRO A 66 -7.97 4.38 3.08
CA PRO A 66 -8.38 5.59 2.34
C PRO A 66 -7.24 6.24 1.54
N ASP A 67 -6.07 5.61 1.43
CA ASP A 67 -4.81 6.19 0.97
C ASP A 67 -4.92 6.96 -0.33
N ILE A 68 -5.46 6.36 -1.39
CA ILE A 68 -5.55 7.07 -2.68
C ILE A 68 -6.44 8.31 -2.58
N GLY A 69 -7.57 8.23 -1.86
CA GLY A 69 -8.41 9.40 -1.65
C GLY A 69 -7.69 10.52 -0.90
N MET A 70 -6.80 10.17 0.05
CA MET A 70 -5.96 11.14 0.73
C MET A 70 -4.88 11.72 -0.20
N LEU A 71 -4.23 10.88 -1.02
CA LEU A 71 -3.23 11.32 -1.98
C LEU A 71 -3.81 12.32 -2.97
N GLU A 72 -4.94 12.00 -3.60
CA GLU A 72 -5.64 12.91 -4.52
C GLU A 72 -6.03 14.22 -3.83
N LYS A 73 -6.53 14.14 -2.59
CA LYS A 73 -6.90 15.33 -1.83
C LYS A 73 -5.71 16.25 -1.54
N CYS A 74 -4.55 15.66 -1.20
CA CYS A 74 -3.35 16.43 -0.87
C CYS A 74 -2.65 17.00 -2.11
N THR A 75 -2.79 16.35 -3.26
CA THR A 75 -1.98 16.65 -4.46
C THR A 75 -2.79 17.26 -5.60
N GLY A 76 -4.12 17.12 -5.59
CA GLY A 76 -4.98 17.48 -6.72
C GLY A 76 -4.88 16.52 -7.91
N LEU A 77 -4.14 15.41 -7.79
CA LEU A 77 -4.05 14.40 -8.84
C LEU A 77 -5.38 13.65 -8.97
N ASP A 78 -5.71 13.26 -10.20
CA ASP A 78 -6.84 12.40 -10.50
C ASP A 78 -6.32 10.96 -10.72
N ILE A 79 -5.95 10.30 -9.63
CA ILE A 79 -5.39 8.95 -9.71
C ILE A 79 -6.50 7.97 -10.10
N ARG A 80 -7.73 8.17 -9.61
CA ARG A 80 -8.76 7.13 -9.77
C ARG A 80 -9.32 6.95 -11.15
N ASN A 81 -9.33 8.01 -11.93
CA ASN A 81 -9.79 7.94 -13.31
C ASN A 81 -8.66 7.58 -14.29
N ASN A 82 -7.40 7.66 -13.86
CA ASN A 82 -6.24 7.43 -14.73
C ASN A 82 -5.53 6.10 -14.48
N TYR A 83 -5.76 5.44 -13.33
CA TYR A 83 -5.14 4.17 -12.97
C TYR A 83 -6.17 3.14 -12.51
N ARG A 84 -5.84 1.86 -12.69
CA ARG A 84 -6.61 0.74 -12.13
C ARG A 84 -6.21 0.61 -10.67
N CYS A 85 -7.13 0.81 -9.73
CA CYS A 85 -6.74 0.68 -8.32
C CYS A 85 -7.70 -0.13 -7.48
N VAL A 86 -7.09 -0.83 -6.54
CA VAL A 86 -7.71 -1.91 -5.79
C VAL A 86 -7.46 -1.68 -4.32
N ASN A 87 -8.54 -1.48 -3.58
CA ASN A 87 -8.51 -1.42 -2.14
C ASN A 87 -8.48 -2.84 -1.56
N LEU A 88 -7.30 -3.31 -1.15
CA LEU A 88 -7.12 -4.68 -0.66
C LEU A 88 -7.94 -4.97 0.60
N LEU A 89 -8.25 -3.97 1.43
CA LEU A 89 -9.16 -4.15 2.56
C LEU A 89 -10.56 -4.57 2.10
N LYS A 90 -11.07 -3.99 1.02
CA LYS A 90 -12.38 -4.37 0.45
C LYS A 90 -12.34 -5.76 -0.17
N VAL A 91 -11.28 -6.06 -0.92
CA VAL A 91 -11.05 -7.39 -1.51
C VAL A 91 -11.06 -8.45 -0.40
N PHE A 92 -10.25 -8.24 0.65
CA PHE A 92 -10.11 -9.21 1.75
C PHE A 92 -11.43 -9.41 2.50
N ARG A 93 -12.23 -8.35 2.69
CA ARG A 93 -13.58 -8.46 3.27
C ARG A 93 -14.55 -9.31 2.46
N GLN A 94 -14.42 -9.31 1.14
CA GLN A 94 -15.30 -10.09 0.26
C GLN A 94 -14.91 -11.56 0.22
N ILE A 95 -13.61 -11.88 0.17
CA ILE A 95 -13.12 -13.26 0.07
C ILE A 95 -13.02 -13.97 1.43
N MET A 96 -12.84 -13.22 2.52
CA MET A 96 -12.76 -13.73 3.89
C MET A 96 -13.81 -13.05 4.78
N PRO A 97 -15.12 -13.25 4.52
CA PRO A 97 -16.16 -12.63 5.32
C PRO A 97 -16.19 -13.21 6.75
N GLY A 98 -16.62 -12.41 7.72
CA GLY A 98 -16.81 -12.85 9.11
C GLY A 98 -15.57 -12.86 10.01
N MET A 99 -14.42 -12.33 9.56
CA MET A 99 -13.26 -12.19 10.43
C MET A 99 -13.47 -11.22 11.59
N GLU A 100 -12.85 -11.51 12.74
CA GLU A 100 -12.89 -10.66 13.93
C GLU A 100 -12.21 -9.29 13.72
N SER A 101 -11.16 -9.24 12.91
CA SER A 101 -10.40 -8.03 12.61
C SER A 101 -9.93 -8.03 11.16
N TYR A 102 -10.12 -6.90 10.48
CA TYR A 102 -9.59 -6.63 9.15
C TYR A 102 -8.42 -5.62 9.17
N ARG A 103 -7.71 -5.53 10.28
CA ARG A 103 -6.47 -4.75 10.31
C ARG A 103 -5.41 -5.48 9.49
N LEU A 104 -4.53 -4.74 8.83
CA LEU A 104 -3.43 -5.31 8.06
C LEU A 104 -2.60 -6.28 8.92
N SER A 105 -2.29 -5.88 10.16
CA SER A 105 -1.58 -6.70 11.14
C SER A 105 -2.25 -8.04 11.44
N SER A 106 -3.58 -8.10 11.43
CA SER A 106 -4.31 -9.35 11.66
C SER A 106 -4.14 -10.34 10.50
N PHE A 107 -4.09 -9.83 9.26
CA PHE A 107 -3.79 -10.65 8.10
C PHE A 107 -2.34 -11.13 8.10
N GLU A 108 -1.39 -10.27 8.44
CA GLU A 108 0.01 -10.69 8.52
C GLU A 108 0.25 -11.77 9.56
N ASP A 109 -0.35 -11.65 10.75
CA ASP A 109 -0.23 -12.68 11.78
C ASP A 109 -0.83 -14.01 11.29
N MET A 110 -1.97 -13.97 10.59
CA MET A 110 -2.61 -15.15 10.01
C MET A 110 -1.77 -15.83 8.90
N PHE A 111 -1.03 -15.04 8.12
CA PHE A 111 -0.16 -15.53 7.04
C PHE A 111 1.32 -15.63 7.47
N GLU A 112 1.60 -15.58 8.78
CA GLU A 112 2.94 -15.68 9.39
C GLU A 112 3.97 -14.67 8.85
N ILE A 113 3.49 -13.51 8.35
CA ILE A 113 4.32 -12.42 7.88
C ILE A 113 4.79 -11.60 9.08
N LYS A 114 6.09 -11.63 9.33
CA LYS A 114 6.69 -10.98 10.50
C LYS A 114 6.81 -9.47 10.30
N ARG A 115 6.31 -8.71 11.28
CA ARG A 115 6.70 -7.32 11.53
C ARG A 115 7.79 -7.23 12.57
N THR A 116 8.63 -6.21 12.47
CA THR A 116 9.50 -5.86 13.59
C THR A 116 8.80 -4.95 14.60
N GLN A 117 7.76 -4.20 14.18
CA GLN A 117 6.99 -3.31 15.07
C GLN A 117 5.48 -3.60 15.06
N ARG A 118 5.05 -4.55 15.90
CA ARG A 118 3.64 -5.04 15.92
C ARG A 118 2.58 -4.03 16.38
N GLN A 119 2.91 -3.01 17.17
CA GLN A 119 1.91 -2.17 17.86
C GLN A 119 1.93 -0.68 17.51
N TYR A 120 2.71 -0.26 16.52
CA TYR A 120 2.98 1.16 16.29
C TYR A 120 1.73 1.96 15.85
N LYS A 121 0.86 1.40 14.99
CA LYS A 121 -0.35 2.08 14.45
C LYS A 121 -1.52 2.24 15.43
N THR A 122 -1.42 1.80 16.69
CA THR A 122 -2.58 1.87 17.60
C THR A 122 -2.90 3.30 18.04
N ASN A 123 -2.01 4.27 17.82
CA ASN A 123 -2.21 5.66 18.20
C ASN A 123 -1.59 6.63 17.17
N ILE A 124 -2.43 7.26 16.35
CA ILE A 124 -2.03 8.29 15.38
C ILE A 124 -1.30 9.48 16.04
N PHE A 125 -1.64 9.85 17.27
CA PHE A 125 -0.93 10.91 18.01
C PHE A 125 0.51 10.49 18.32
N LYS A 126 0.75 9.20 18.57
CA LYS A 126 2.09 8.67 18.81
C LYS A 126 2.95 8.71 17.56
N LEU A 127 2.36 8.38 16.41
CA LEU A 127 3.03 8.45 15.12
C LEU A 127 3.47 9.88 14.81
N MET A 128 2.61 10.88 15.10
CA MET A 128 2.97 12.29 14.98
C MET A 128 4.05 12.76 15.97
N GLU A 129 3.97 12.33 17.23
CA GLU A 129 5.00 12.63 18.24
C GLU A 129 6.36 12.10 17.81
N ASP A 130 6.39 10.85 17.36
CA ASP A 130 7.62 10.17 16.98
C ASP A 130 8.17 10.70 15.64
N TRP A 131 7.31 11.13 14.70
CA TRP A 131 7.74 11.81 13.46
C TRP A 131 8.53 13.09 13.74
N ARG A 132 8.06 13.88 14.71
CA ARG A 132 8.70 15.15 15.12
C ARG A 132 9.96 14.94 15.95
N ASN A 133 10.23 13.73 16.40
CA ASN A 133 11.42 13.38 17.15
C ASN A 133 12.47 12.73 16.23
N PRO A 134 13.61 13.39 15.93
CA PRO A 134 14.61 12.86 15.02
C PRO A 134 15.13 11.45 15.38
N TYR A 135 15.16 11.11 16.67
CA TYR A 135 15.61 9.81 17.14
C TYR A 135 14.57 8.69 16.95
N LYS A 136 13.29 9.06 16.81
CA LYS A 136 12.18 8.11 16.66
C LYS A 136 11.56 8.09 15.28
N LYS A 137 11.82 9.10 14.44
CA LYS A 137 11.35 9.18 13.05
C LYS A 137 11.66 7.91 12.26
N GLN A 138 12.81 7.29 12.51
CA GLN A 138 13.21 6.02 11.90
C GLN A 138 12.24 4.87 12.20
N ASN A 139 11.54 4.89 13.33
CA ASN A 139 10.50 3.90 13.63
C ASN A 139 9.26 4.11 12.74
N VAL A 140 8.87 5.36 12.50
CA VAL A 140 7.76 5.70 11.59
C VAL A 140 8.11 5.26 10.17
N LEU A 141 9.32 5.59 9.71
CA LEU A 141 9.81 5.18 8.39
C LEU A 141 9.82 3.66 8.26
N LYS A 142 10.38 2.95 9.24
CA LYS A 142 10.40 1.48 9.24
C LYS A 142 9.00 0.89 9.23
N TYR A 143 8.09 1.45 10.03
CA TYR A 143 6.71 1.00 10.13
C TYR A 143 5.98 1.11 8.78
N ASN A 144 6.03 2.27 8.14
CA ASN A 144 5.38 2.50 6.85
C ASN A 144 6.01 1.66 5.72
N LEU A 145 7.34 1.46 5.75
CA LEU A 145 8.00 0.57 4.79
C LEU A 145 7.58 -0.89 4.98
N GLU A 146 7.44 -1.35 6.23
CA GLU A 146 6.89 -2.69 6.52
C GLU A 146 5.44 -2.82 6.03
N ASP A 147 4.59 -1.81 6.22
CA ASP A 147 3.20 -1.80 5.72
C ASP A 147 3.17 -2.05 4.20
N VAL A 148 3.93 -1.29 3.41
CA VAL A 148 3.90 -1.42 1.94
C VAL A 148 4.53 -2.73 1.43
N VAL A 149 5.65 -3.17 2.02
CA VAL A 149 6.29 -4.44 1.61
C VAL A 149 5.45 -5.64 2.00
N ASN A 150 4.79 -5.59 3.16
CA ASN A 150 3.91 -6.68 3.59
C ASN A 150 2.62 -6.73 2.78
N LEU A 151 2.13 -5.59 2.26
CA LEU A 151 1.01 -5.59 1.32
C LEU A 151 1.34 -6.40 0.06
N VAL A 152 2.55 -6.27 -0.49
CA VAL A 152 3.00 -7.09 -1.64
C VAL A 152 2.92 -8.58 -1.31
N ARG A 153 3.44 -8.96 -0.13
CA ARG A 153 3.45 -10.36 0.34
C ARG A 153 2.02 -10.87 0.53
N LEU A 154 1.21 -10.15 1.29
CA LEU A 154 -0.17 -10.52 1.59
C LEU A 154 -1.01 -10.67 0.33
N LYS A 155 -0.92 -9.71 -0.60
CA LYS A 155 -1.63 -9.81 -1.89
C LYS A 155 -1.26 -11.11 -2.59
N ARG A 156 0.03 -11.44 -2.69
CA ARG A 156 0.50 -12.67 -3.33
C ARG A 156 -0.09 -13.91 -2.64
N GLU A 157 0.14 -14.06 -1.33
CA GLU A 157 -0.28 -15.26 -0.58
C GLU A 157 -1.81 -15.42 -0.60
N ILE A 158 -2.55 -14.35 -0.34
CA ILE A 158 -4.02 -14.38 -0.30
C ILE A 158 -4.59 -14.66 -1.70
N PHE A 159 -4.08 -14.01 -2.74
CA PHE A 159 -4.63 -14.21 -4.08
C PHE A 159 -4.35 -15.62 -4.59
N GLU A 160 -3.19 -16.19 -4.25
CA GLU A 160 -2.85 -17.58 -4.57
C GLU A 160 -3.78 -18.56 -3.84
N VAL A 161 -3.98 -18.39 -2.52
CA VAL A 161 -4.83 -19.27 -1.72
C VAL A 161 -6.30 -19.22 -2.16
N TYR A 162 -6.82 -18.03 -2.49
CA TYR A 162 -8.23 -17.84 -2.82
C TYR A 162 -8.52 -17.80 -4.33
N GLY A 163 -7.51 -17.99 -5.19
CA GLY A 163 -7.65 -17.99 -6.65
C GLY A 163 -8.12 -16.65 -7.22
N VAL A 164 -7.73 -15.53 -6.61
CA VAL A 164 -8.13 -14.19 -7.06
C VAL A 164 -7.23 -13.75 -8.22
N GLY A 165 -7.82 -13.59 -9.41
CA GLY A 165 -7.14 -13.12 -10.63
C GLY A 165 -7.71 -11.81 -11.17
N GLU A 166 -7.15 -11.33 -12.28
CA GLU A 166 -7.55 -10.06 -12.91
C GLU A 166 -9.07 -9.98 -13.18
N GLY A 167 -9.68 -11.03 -13.73
CA GLY A 167 -11.12 -11.05 -14.02
C GLY A 167 -12.02 -10.95 -12.78
N TRP A 168 -11.49 -11.28 -11.58
CA TRP A 168 -12.22 -11.06 -10.32
C TRP A 168 -12.17 -9.58 -9.91
N LEU A 169 -11.04 -8.90 -10.16
CA LEU A 169 -10.83 -7.50 -9.80
C LEU A 169 -11.62 -6.52 -10.67
N GLU A 170 -12.05 -6.92 -11.87
CA GLU A 170 -12.86 -6.07 -12.76
C GLU A 170 -14.18 -5.63 -12.12
N GLY A 171 -14.71 -6.40 -11.16
CA GLY A 171 -15.90 -6.04 -10.37
C GLY A 171 -15.59 -5.32 -9.04
N VAL A 172 -14.32 -5.15 -8.69
CA VAL A 172 -13.84 -4.70 -7.38
C VAL A 172 -12.80 -3.59 -7.57
N VAL A 173 -13.27 -2.44 -8.03
CA VAL A 173 -12.43 -1.26 -8.29
C VAL A 173 -12.89 -0.12 -7.36
N TRP A 174 -11.91 0.44 -6.63
CA TRP A 174 -12.02 1.46 -5.56
C TRP A 174 -12.73 1.06 -4.27
#